data_AF-A0A1J6I3G5-F1
#
_entry.id   AF-A0A1J6I3G5-F1
#
_cell.length_a   1.000
_cell.length_b   1.000
_cell.length_c   1.000
_cell.angle_alpha   90.00
_cell.angle_beta   90.00
_cell.angle_gamma   90.00
#
_symmetry.space_group_name_H-M   'P 1'
#
loop_
_entity.id
_entity.type
_entity.pdbx_description
1 polymer ?
#
loop_
_entity_poly.entity_id
_entity_poly.type
_entity_poly.pdbx_seq_one_letter_code
_entity_poly.pdbx_strand_id
1 'polypeptide(L)'
;MAAAAAASGAKLNLTEAFNFEVLNTGMISATAKCNHAGGIAGIRRLYDSIGSLDLPALGPSDMVGNLQPKTESFSDVLLTNFVQHLQKIVIYVERGGEVDKSSFRETCSLATAFLLSDLGSDSKSNVESFSQLVHLLCWCPSYILTPDAMETGVFIWTWLVSAAPQLCSLVLAELVDAWLWTVDTKRGVFASEVRCCGPVAKLRPHLVPGEPEAPPEKDPVEQIMAHRLWLGFFIDRFEVVRHDNVPQLLLFWRLLQGTTKLPWNFSSHPAATGTFFTLMLLGLKFCSCRSHGILQNLRAGLQLLEDRIYRASLGWFAHQPEWYDMNKNFALSEAQSVSMFVHHLLNEQLDTCQLYSERRGLENSLNDVKDQFHPVWGQMESYAVGREKVKQLLLFLCQHEAVRLDVWAQPVAKESTQCLKISSDNWVSLARTAFSVDPRLSLCLAARFPANNHLKAEVTQLVQVCISIPVFIPFSLFIKP
;
A
#
# COMPACT_ATOMS: atom_id res chain seq x y z
N MET A 1 0.78 -2.94 -13.32
CA MET A 1 -0.08 -2.78 -14.51
C MET A 1 -1.30 -1.88 -14.25
N ALA A 2 -2.15 -2.15 -13.25
CA ALA A 2 -3.31 -1.29 -12.97
C ALA A 2 -2.95 0.19 -12.67
N ALA A 3 -1.90 0.45 -11.90
CA ALA A 3 -1.41 1.82 -11.65
C ALA A 3 -0.86 2.50 -12.92
N ALA A 4 -0.17 1.76 -13.81
CA ALA A 4 0.30 2.29 -15.08
C ALA A 4 -0.85 2.67 -16.03
N ALA A 5 -1.93 1.87 -16.04
CA ALA A 5 -3.14 2.20 -16.76
C ALA A 5 -3.88 3.40 -16.14
N ALA A 6 -3.95 3.51 -14.82
CA ALA A 6 -4.46 4.70 -14.13
C ALA A 6 -3.64 5.96 -14.49
N ALA A 7 -2.31 5.85 -14.50
CA ALA A 7 -1.40 6.92 -14.91
C ALA A 7 -1.60 7.38 -16.37
N SER A 8 -2.19 6.53 -17.21
CA SER A 8 -2.55 6.85 -18.59
C SER A 8 -3.81 7.69 -18.71
N GLY A 9 -4.68 7.66 -17.70
CA GLY A 9 -5.97 8.34 -17.73
C GLY A 9 -7.03 7.63 -18.59
N ALA A 10 -6.77 6.43 -19.10
CA ALA A 10 -7.79 5.57 -19.70
C ALA A 10 -8.83 5.14 -18.65
N LYS A 11 -10.11 4.98 -19.02
CA LYS A 11 -11.14 4.45 -18.09
C LYS A 11 -10.85 2.98 -17.80
N LEU A 12 -10.50 2.65 -16.56
CA LEU A 12 -10.30 1.27 -16.12
C LEU A 12 -11.62 0.53 -15.85
N ASN A 13 -11.76 -0.66 -16.43
CA ASN A 13 -12.58 -1.73 -15.88
C ASN A 13 -11.64 -2.69 -15.14
N LEU A 14 -11.70 -2.73 -13.81
CA LEU A 14 -10.82 -3.54 -12.94
C LEU A 14 -10.98 -5.07 -13.15
N THR A 15 -11.91 -5.50 -13.99
CA THR A 15 -12.32 -6.90 -14.18
C THR A 15 -11.80 -7.56 -15.46
N GLU A 16 -11.21 -6.83 -16.40
CA GLU A 16 -10.79 -7.34 -17.72
C GLU A 16 -9.28 -7.52 -17.85
N ALA A 17 -8.86 -8.47 -18.70
CA ALA A 17 -7.47 -8.81 -18.96
C ALA A 17 -6.73 -7.65 -19.66
N PHE A 18 -5.57 -7.28 -19.11
CA PHE A 18 -4.76 -6.15 -19.55
C PHE A 18 -4.01 -6.47 -20.85
N ASN A 19 -4.56 -6.05 -22.00
CA ASN A 19 -3.85 -5.99 -23.29
C ASN A 19 -3.76 -4.53 -23.77
N PHE A 20 -3.11 -3.68 -23.00
CA PHE A 20 -2.73 -2.36 -23.49
C PHE A 20 -1.28 -2.39 -23.95
N GLU A 21 -1.06 -2.23 -25.26
CA GLU A 21 0.26 -1.87 -25.78
C GLU A 21 0.72 -0.56 -25.12
N VAL A 22 1.97 -0.53 -24.65
CA VAL A 22 2.56 0.60 -23.91
C VAL A 22 2.44 1.91 -24.71
N LEU A 23 2.51 1.84 -26.04
CA LEU A 23 2.34 2.98 -26.95
C LEU A 23 0.92 3.55 -26.92
N ASN A 24 -0.11 2.69 -26.89
CA ASN A 24 -1.51 3.13 -26.81
C ASN A 24 -1.75 3.86 -25.48
N THR A 25 -1.20 3.34 -24.39
CA THR A 25 -1.25 3.91 -23.05
C THR A 25 -0.59 5.30 -22.98
N GLY A 26 0.60 5.44 -23.59
CA GLY A 26 1.33 6.70 -23.66
C GLY A 26 0.58 7.77 -24.46
N MET A 27 0.00 7.40 -25.61
CA MET A 27 -0.77 8.31 -26.45
C MET A 27 -2.03 8.81 -25.74
N ILE A 28 -2.80 7.91 -25.11
CA ILE A 28 -4.00 8.28 -24.34
C ILE A 28 -3.65 9.29 -23.23
N SER A 29 -2.55 9.04 -22.50
CA SER A 29 -2.07 9.95 -21.45
C SER A 29 -1.72 11.32 -22.00
N ALA A 30 -0.96 11.39 -23.09
CA ALA A 30 -0.56 12.64 -23.70
C ALA A 30 -1.77 13.44 -24.18
N THR A 31 -2.71 12.80 -24.89
CA THR A 31 -3.95 13.46 -25.36
C THR A 31 -4.77 14.00 -24.20
N ALA A 32 -4.97 13.23 -23.14
CA ALA A 32 -5.73 13.68 -21.97
C ALA A 32 -5.07 14.90 -21.30
N LYS A 33 -3.75 14.85 -21.07
CA LYS A 33 -2.99 15.96 -20.47
C LYS A 33 -3.04 17.22 -21.34
N CYS A 34 -2.88 17.09 -22.65
CA CYS A 34 -2.97 18.20 -23.60
C CYS A 34 -4.36 18.85 -23.59
N ASN A 35 -5.44 18.07 -23.52
CA ASN A 35 -6.80 18.61 -23.48
C ASN A 35 -7.04 19.45 -22.23
N HIS A 36 -6.62 18.98 -21.05
CA HIS A 36 -6.76 19.72 -19.81
C HIS A 36 -5.86 20.97 -19.75
N ALA A 37 -4.62 20.86 -20.24
CA ALA A 37 -3.72 22.02 -20.37
C ALA A 37 -4.27 23.08 -21.34
N GLY A 38 -4.82 22.64 -22.48
CA GLY A 38 -5.50 23.51 -23.44
C GLY A 38 -6.74 24.20 -22.85
N GLY A 39 -7.50 23.50 -22.00
CA GLY A 39 -8.63 24.06 -21.25
C GLY A 39 -8.22 25.24 -20.38
N ILE A 40 -7.19 25.09 -19.54
CA ILE A 40 -6.68 26.19 -18.70
C ILE A 40 -6.13 27.35 -19.53
N ALA A 41 -5.38 27.05 -20.60
CA ALA A 41 -4.88 28.09 -21.50
C ALA A 41 -6.03 28.86 -22.17
N GLY A 42 -7.13 28.19 -22.50
CA GLY A 42 -8.36 28.81 -22.99
C GLY A 42 -9.01 29.74 -21.97
N ILE A 43 -9.15 29.30 -20.72
CA ILE A 43 -9.73 30.11 -19.63
C ILE A 43 -8.86 31.35 -19.38
N ARG A 44 -7.53 31.22 -19.38
CA ARG A 44 -6.59 32.35 -19.25
C ARG A 44 -6.80 33.38 -20.36
N ARG A 45 -6.85 32.94 -21.63
CA ARG A 45 -7.11 33.83 -22.77
C ARG A 45 -8.45 34.56 -22.68
N LEU A 46 -9.50 33.88 -22.21
CA LEU A 46 -10.82 34.51 -22.04
C LEU A 46 -10.79 35.57 -20.94
N TYR A 47 -10.13 35.30 -19.82
CA TYR A 47 -9.99 36.28 -18.75
C TYR A 47 -9.17 37.49 -19.20
N ASP A 48 -8.07 37.28 -19.92
CA ASP A 48 -7.27 38.37 -20.48
C ASP A 48 -8.10 39.21 -21.47
N SER A 49 -8.95 38.56 -22.28
CA SER A 49 -9.86 39.25 -23.20
C SER A 49 -10.96 40.07 -22.49
N ILE A 50 -11.44 39.61 -21.33
CA ILE A 50 -12.46 40.29 -20.52
C ILE A 50 -11.82 41.41 -19.68
N GLY A 51 -10.64 41.19 -19.13
CA GLY A 51 -9.86 42.22 -18.44
C GLY A 51 -9.34 43.32 -19.37
N SER A 52 -9.18 43.03 -20.66
CA SER A 52 -8.85 44.04 -21.69
C SER A 52 -10.06 44.83 -22.20
N LEU A 53 -11.29 44.50 -21.77
CA LEU A 53 -12.52 45.20 -22.17
C LEU A 53 -12.83 46.44 -21.31
N ASP A 54 -11.85 46.98 -20.57
CA ASP A 54 -11.98 48.30 -19.98
C ASP A 54 -12.33 49.33 -21.08
N LEU A 55 -13.44 50.04 -20.83
CA LEU A 55 -14.17 50.87 -21.78
C LEU A 55 -13.28 51.86 -22.54
N PRO A 56 -13.62 52.22 -23.81
CA PRO A 56 -12.99 53.35 -24.46
C PRO A 56 -13.28 54.60 -23.61
N ALA A 57 -12.20 55.21 -23.10
CA ALA A 57 -12.22 56.47 -22.40
C ALA A 57 -12.92 57.53 -23.26
N LEU A 58 -14.21 57.77 -22.98
CA LEU A 58 -14.94 58.93 -23.48
C LEU A 58 -14.95 59.97 -22.36
N GLY A 59 -13.99 60.89 -22.38
CA GLY A 59 -14.00 62.07 -21.52
C GLY A 59 -12.61 62.65 -21.24
N PRO A 60 -12.36 63.96 -21.50
CA PRO A 60 -11.07 64.58 -21.26
C PRO A 60 -10.89 64.98 -19.79
N SER A 61 -9.70 64.70 -19.25
CA SER A 61 -8.99 65.30 -18.10
C SER A 61 -9.82 65.83 -16.92
N ASP A 62 -9.65 65.26 -15.72
CA ASP A 62 -9.00 65.97 -14.60
C ASP A 62 -8.84 65.12 -13.31
N MET A 63 -7.60 65.20 -12.79
CA MET A 63 -7.10 65.11 -11.42
C MET A 63 -7.81 64.30 -10.29
N VAL A 64 -7.00 63.38 -9.74
CA VAL A 64 -6.83 63.03 -8.31
C VAL A 64 -7.90 62.12 -7.66
N GLY A 65 -7.45 60.91 -7.34
CA GLY A 65 -8.13 59.98 -6.43
C GLY A 65 -7.77 58.53 -6.74
N ASN A 66 -6.51 58.16 -6.54
CA ASN A 66 -5.98 56.82 -6.81
C ASN A 66 -6.58 55.78 -5.84
N LEU A 67 -7.79 55.31 -6.14
CA LEU A 67 -8.37 54.07 -5.64
C LEU A 67 -8.56 53.15 -6.84
N GLN A 68 -7.44 52.61 -7.35
CA GLN A 68 -7.54 51.39 -8.14
C GLN A 68 -8.04 50.29 -7.19
N PRO A 69 -9.19 49.65 -7.44
CA PRO A 69 -9.46 48.37 -6.80
C PRO A 69 -8.33 47.44 -7.25
N LYS A 70 -7.66 46.78 -6.31
CA LYS A 70 -6.70 45.73 -6.67
C LYS A 70 -7.46 44.69 -7.48
N THR A 71 -7.34 44.71 -8.80
CA THR A 71 -7.84 43.65 -9.66
C THR A 71 -7.11 42.40 -9.22
N GLU A 72 -7.82 41.50 -8.51
CA GLU A 72 -7.27 40.22 -8.09
C GLU A 72 -6.69 39.52 -9.33
N SER A 73 -5.46 39.01 -9.22
CA SER A 73 -4.84 38.39 -10.37
C SER A 73 -5.65 37.14 -10.73
N PHE A 74 -5.83 36.89 -12.04
CA PHE A 74 -6.55 35.72 -12.55
C PHE A 74 -6.13 34.41 -11.87
N SER A 75 -4.81 34.26 -11.67
CA SER A 75 -4.22 33.09 -11.01
C SER A 75 -4.71 32.97 -9.56
N ASP A 76 -4.85 34.07 -8.83
CA ASP A 76 -5.31 34.06 -7.43
C ASP A 76 -6.79 33.65 -7.34
N VAL A 77 -7.63 34.18 -8.23
CA VAL A 77 -9.06 33.85 -8.28
C VAL A 77 -9.28 32.37 -8.65
N LEU A 78 -8.57 31.86 -9.66
CA LEU A 78 -8.70 30.44 -10.02
C LEU A 78 -8.13 29.52 -8.95
N LEU A 79 -6.99 29.86 -8.35
CA LEU A 79 -6.37 29.07 -7.30
C LEU A 79 -7.31 28.94 -6.09
N THR A 80 -7.88 30.05 -5.62
CA THR A 80 -8.84 30.05 -4.52
C THR A 80 -10.12 29.26 -4.87
N ASN A 81 -10.63 29.39 -6.10
CA ASN A 81 -11.78 28.62 -6.56
C ASN A 81 -11.53 27.09 -6.56
N PHE A 82 -10.38 26.64 -7.07
CA PHE A 82 -10.03 25.21 -7.05
C PHE A 82 -9.89 24.68 -5.62
N VAL A 83 -9.21 25.43 -4.75
CA VAL A 83 -9.07 25.08 -3.33
C VAL A 83 -10.45 24.94 -2.67
N GLN A 84 -11.33 25.93 -2.82
CA GLN A 84 -12.68 25.89 -2.24
C GLN A 84 -13.52 24.74 -2.80
N HIS A 85 -13.41 24.43 -4.09
CA HIS A 85 -14.17 23.35 -4.71
C HIS A 85 -13.72 21.98 -4.19
N LEU A 86 -12.41 21.73 -4.11
CA LEU A 86 -11.88 20.49 -3.56
C LEU A 86 -12.19 20.35 -2.07
N GLN A 87 -12.13 21.42 -1.28
CA GLN A 87 -12.55 21.41 0.13
C GLN A 87 -14.03 21.04 0.29
N LYS A 88 -14.92 21.56 -0.57
CA LYS A 88 -16.34 21.20 -0.56
C LYS A 88 -16.54 19.70 -0.82
N ILE A 89 -15.76 19.13 -1.74
CA ILE A 89 -15.78 17.69 -2.02
C ILE A 89 -15.36 16.90 -0.77
N VAL A 90 -14.27 17.29 -0.09
CA VAL A 90 -13.83 16.63 1.15
C VAL A 90 -14.93 16.64 2.21
N ILE A 91 -15.51 17.81 2.49
CA ILE A 91 -16.60 17.95 3.49
C ILE A 91 -17.81 17.09 3.14
N TYR A 92 -18.15 17.02 1.84
CA TYR A 92 -19.28 16.22 1.36
C TYR A 92 -19.01 14.71 1.52
N VAL A 93 -17.79 14.25 1.25
CA VAL A 93 -17.37 12.85 1.43
C VAL A 93 -17.33 12.45 2.89
N GLU A 94 -16.83 13.33 3.77
CA GLU A 94 -16.81 13.09 5.22
C GLU A 94 -18.21 12.94 5.81
N ARG A 95 -19.22 13.55 5.18
CA ARG A 95 -20.64 13.40 5.54
C ARG A 95 -21.28 12.14 4.95
N GLY A 96 -20.52 11.27 4.30
CA GLY A 96 -21.01 10.04 3.68
C GLY A 96 -21.50 10.19 2.24
N GLY A 97 -21.30 11.35 1.61
CA GLY A 97 -21.72 11.59 0.23
C GLY A 97 -20.90 10.80 -0.80
N GLU A 98 -21.54 10.36 -1.88
CA GLU A 98 -20.89 9.76 -3.05
C GLU A 98 -20.55 10.83 -4.09
N VAL A 99 -19.29 10.84 -4.53
CA VAL A 99 -18.75 11.84 -5.46
C VAL A 99 -18.85 11.34 -6.90
N ASP A 100 -19.34 12.19 -7.80
CA ASP A 100 -19.34 11.89 -9.23
C ASP A 100 -17.90 11.73 -9.78
N LYS A 101 -17.63 10.56 -10.36
CA LYS A 101 -16.32 10.19 -10.91
C LYS A 101 -15.83 11.19 -11.96
N SER A 102 -16.69 11.58 -12.90
CA SER A 102 -16.33 12.47 -14.00
C SER A 102 -15.94 13.85 -13.50
N SER A 103 -16.80 14.46 -12.68
CA SER A 103 -16.60 15.80 -12.14
C SER A 103 -15.36 15.88 -11.27
N PHE A 104 -15.10 14.86 -10.42
CA PHE A 104 -13.89 14.81 -9.61
C PHE A 104 -12.63 14.73 -10.47
N ARG A 105 -12.63 13.82 -11.46
CA ARG A 105 -11.49 13.65 -12.36
C ARG A 105 -11.20 14.91 -13.17
N GLU A 106 -12.23 15.56 -13.69
CA GLU A 106 -12.09 16.80 -14.46
C GLU A 106 -11.55 17.94 -13.58
N THR A 107 -12.14 18.15 -12.40
CA THR A 107 -11.70 19.20 -11.46
C THR A 107 -10.24 19.04 -11.09
N CYS A 108 -9.83 17.84 -10.66
CA CYS A 108 -8.47 17.59 -10.22
C CYS A 108 -7.48 17.70 -11.40
N SER A 109 -7.88 17.29 -12.62
CA SER A 109 -7.05 17.41 -13.83
C SER A 109 -6.85 18.88 -14.26
N LEU A 110 -7.91 19.69 -14.21
CA LEU A 110 -7.84 21.13 -14.49
C LEU A 110 -7.01 21.87 -13.43
N ALA A 111 -7.20 21.54 -12.15
CA ALA A 111 -6.39 22.10 -11.06
C ALA A 111 -4.90 21.76 -11.22
N THR A 112 -4.59 20.54 -11.64
CA THR A 112 -3.20 20.10 -11.93
C THR A 112 -2.60 20.86 -13.11
N ALA A 113 -3.36 20.97 -14.20
CA ALA A 113 -2.94 21.73 -15.38
C ALA A 113 -2.68 23.20 -15.02
N PHE A 114 -3.53 23.80 -14.19
CA PHE A 114 -3.38 25.16 -13.69
C PHE A 114 -2.12 25.32 -12.84
N LEU A 115 -1.90 24.45 -11.85
CA LEU A 115 -0.69 24.44 -11.01
C LEU A 115 0.59 24.39 -11.85
N LEU A 116 0.63 23.49 -12.86
CA LEU A 116 1.80 23.34 -13.73
C LEU A 116 2.02 24.56 -14.64
N SER A 117 0.94 25.23 -15.06
CA SER A 117 1.03 26.45 -15.89
C SER A 117 1.54 27.65 -15.10
N ASP A 118 1.22 27.70 -13.80
CA ASP A 118 1.49 28.85 -12.94
C ASP A 118 2.84 28.74 -12.22
N LEU A 119 3.43 27.54 -12.19
CA LEU A 119 4.71 27.22 -11.53
C LEU A 119 5.90 28.06 -12.01
N GLY A 120 5.84 28.63 -13.21
CA GLY A 120 6.86 29.51 -13.79
C GLY A 120 6.64 31.00 -13.53
N SER A 121 5.56 31.39 -12.84
CA SER A 121 5.28 32.78 -12.51
C SER A 121 5.82 33.13 -11.13
N ASP A 122 6.67 34.16 -11.03
CA ASP A 122 7.31 34.62 -9.78
C ASP A 122 6.34 35.29 -8.78
N SER A 123 5.05 34.92 -8.79
CA SER A 123 4.02 35.51 -7.94
C SER A 123 4.11 34.98 -6.50
N LYS A 124 5.00 35.59 -5.71
CA LYS A 124 5.17 35.33 -4.26
C LYS A 124 3.91 35.54 -3.41
N SER A 125 2.81 36.03 -3.98
CA SER A 125 1.62 36.45 -3.24
C SER A 125 0.73 35.31 -2.72
N ASN A 126 0.85 34.07 -3.22
CA ASN A 126 -0.06 32.97 -2.84
C ASN A 126 0.58 31.59 -2.62
N VAL A 127 1.76 31.57 -1.98
CA VAL A 127 2.45 30.32 -1.63
C VAL A 127 1.59 29.39 -0.77
N GLU A 128 0.78 29.93 0.14
CA GLU A 128 -0.10 29.16 1.02
C GLU A 128 -1.22 28.46 0.22
N SER A 129 -1.94 29.20 -0.63
CA SER A 129 -3.01 28.63 -1.47
C SER A 129 -2.46 27.61 -2.47
N PHE A 130 -1.24 27.82 -2.99
CA PHE A 130 -0.55 26.85 -3.83
C PHE A 130 -0.25 25.55 -3.08
N SER A 131 0.34 25.66 -1.88
CA SER A 131 0.61 24.51 -1.01
C SER A 131 -0.68 23.77 -0.65
N GLN A 132 -1.75 24.52 -0.36
CA GLN A 132 -3.06 23.97 -0.04
C GLN A 132 -3.64 23.20 -1.23
N LEU A 133 -3.47 23.69 -2.46
CA LEU A 133 -3.95 22.98 -3.65
C LEU A 133 -3.17 21.68 -3.89
N VAL A 134 -1.84 21.70 -3.74
CA VAL A 134 -1.02 20.47 -3.82
C VAL A 134 -1.45 19.46 -2.75
N HIS A 135 -1.65 19.91 -1.51
CA HIS A 135 -2.17 19.10 -0.41
C HIS A 135 -3.51 18.47 -0.77
N LEU A 136 -4.50 19.26 -1.22
CA LEU A 136 -5.83 18.75 -1.58
C LEU A 136 -5.77 17.72 -2.74
N LEU A 137 -4.92 17.94 -3.75
CA LEU A 137 -4.74 16.98 -4.83
C LEU A 137 -4.11 15.65 -4.36
N CYS A 138 -3.33 15.67 -3.28
CA CYS A 138 -2.78 14.46 -2.65
C CYS A 138 -3.79 13.77 -1.73
N TRP A 139 -4.55 14.53 -0.94
CA TRP A 139 -5.39 14.01 0.14
C TRP A 139 -6.82 13.68 -0.28
N CYS A 140 -7.42 14.38 -1.26
CA CYS A 140 -8.79 14.09 -1.71
C CYS A 140 -9.00 12.62 -2.12
N PRO A 141 -8.12 11.99 -2.93
CA PRO A 141 -8.24 10.56 -3.24
C PRO A 141 -8.21 9.66 -2.00
N SER A 142 -7.43 10.03 -0.97
CA SER A 142 -7.30 9.29 0.28
C SER A 142 -8.52 9.44 1.20
N TYR A 143 -9.19 10.60 1.18
CA TYR A 143 -10.46 10.79 1.89
C TYR A 143 -11.61 9.99 1.28
N ILE A 144 -11.70 9.96 -0.06
CA ILE A 144 -12.72 9.22 -0.80
C ILE A 144 -12.45 7.71 -0.75
N LEU A 145 -11.19 7.31 -0.94
CA LEU A 145 -10.68 5.94 -0.86
C LEU A 145 -11.46 4.90 -1.68
N THR A 146 -11.90 5.29 -2.88
CA THR A 146 -12.47 4.37 -3.87
C THR A 146 -11.47 4.13 -5.01
N PRO A 147 -11.60 3.03 -5.77
CA PRO A 147 -10.71 2.77 -6.89
C PRO A 147 -10.73 3.87 -7.95
N ASP A 148 -11.90 4.48 -8.19
CA ASP A 148 -12.08 5.56 -9.17
C ASP A 148 -11.41 6.87 -8.75
N ALA A 149 -11.54 7.23 -7.47
CA ALA A 149 -10.86 8.40 -6.92
C ALA A 149 -9.33 8.19 -6.90
N MET A 150 -8.90 6.97 -6.58
CA MET A 150 -7.48 6.63 -6.56
C MET A 150 -6.87 6.55 -7.96
N GLU A 151 -7.62 6.09 -8.97
CA GLU A 151 -7.24 6.13 -10.38
C GLU A 151 -6.94 7.58 -10.82
N THR A 152 -7.84 8.51 -10.44
CA THR A 152 -7.66 9.95 -10.65
C THR A 152 -6.43 10.48 -9.91
N GLY A 153 -6.23 10.08 -8.65
CA GLY A 153 -5.05 10.43 -7.87
C GLY A 153 -3.76 10.01 -8.57
N VAL A 154 -3.63 8.73 -8.92
CA VAL A 154 -2.45 8.18 -9.61
C VAL A 154 -2.19 8.89 -10.94
N PHE A 155 -3.22 9.20 -11.73
CA PHE A 155 -3.09 10.00 -12.95
C PHE A 155 -2.43 11.36 -12.67
N ILE A 156 -2.94 12.08 -11.68
CA ILE A 156 -2.50 13.44 -11.34
C ILE A 156 -1.13 13.46 -10.70
N TRP A 157 -0.88 12.58 -9.73
CA TRP A 157 0.41 12.50 -9.07
C TRP A 157 1.50 12.13 -10.07
N THR A 158 1.23 11.20 -10.99
CA THR A 158 2.15 10.86 -12.08
C THR A 158 2.39 12.07 -12.99
N TRP A 159 1.36 12.84 -13.31
CA TRP A 159 1.53 14.08 -14.08
C TRP A 159 2.40 15.10 -13.33
N LEU A 160 2.10 15.42 -12.08
CA LEU A 160 2.85 16.36 -11.25
C LEU A 160 4.32 15.98 -11.14
N VAL A 161 4.64 14.74 -10.76
CA VAL A 161 6.04 14.31 -10.56
C VAL A 161 6.83 14.17 -11.87
N SER A 162 6.15 14.07 -13.01
CA SER A 162 6.79 14.02 -14.34
C SER A 162 7.02 15.42 -14.93
N ALA A 163 6.09 16.35 -14.73
CA ALA A 163 6.13 17.70 -15.29
C ALA A 163 6.83 18.72 -14.38
N ALA A 164 6.85 18.50 -13.06
CA ALA A 164 7.45 19.38 -12.08
C ALA A 164 8.34 18.60 -11.08
N PRO A 165 9.58 18.22 -11.48
CA PRO A 165 10.50 17.47 -10.64
C PRO A 165 10.77 18.12 -9.27
N GLN A 166 10.75 19.44 -9.19
CA GLN A 166 10.92 20.21 -7.95
C GLN A 166 9.85 19.94 -6.89
N LEU A 167 8.65 19.50 -7.29
CA LEU A 167 7.57 19.16 -6.35
C LEU A 167 7.61 17.70 -5.89
N CYS A 168 8.50 16.86 -6.44
CA CYS A 168 8.48 15.41 -6.19
C CYS A 168 8.54 15.06 -4.71
N SER A 169 9.47 15.66 -3.95
CA SER A 169 9.62 15.37 -2.52
C SER A 169 8.41 15.87 -1.71
N LEU A 170 7.82 17.00 -2.09
CA LEU A 170 6.62 17.55 -1.44
C LEU A 170 5.42 16.65 -1.68
N VAL A 171 5.14 16.31 -2.94
CA VAL A 171 4.05 15.39 -3.31
C VAL A 171 4.24 14.04 -2.62
N LEU A 172 5.44 13.47 -2.63
CA LEU A 172 5.69 12.20 -1.96
C LEU A 172 5.49 12.31 -0.44
N ALA A 173 5.87 13.43 0.19
CA ALA A 173 5.67 13.63 1.63
C ALA A 173 4.18 13.65 1.97
N GLU A 174 3.38 14.44 1.25
CA GLU A 174 1.92 14.52 1.41
C GLU A 174 1.25 13.15 1.23
N LEU A 175 1.65 12.38 0.20
CA LEU A 175 1.12 11.05 -0.04
C LEU A 175 1.51 10.04 1.05
N VAL A 176 2.73 10.14 1.59
CA VAL A 176 3.13 9.31 2.73
C VAL A 176 2.31 9.66 3.96
N ASP A 177 2.08 10.94 4.25
CA ASP A 177 1.27 11.37 5.38
C ASP A 177 -0.20 10.94 5.23
N ALA A 178 -0.77 11.06 4.02
CA ALA A 178 -2.11 10.56 3.73
C ALA A 178 -2.20 9.02 3.88
N TRP A 179 -1.17 8.28 3.47
CA TRP A 179 -1.12 6.82 3.66
C TRP A 179 -1.05 6.45 5.14
N LEU A 180 -0.22 7.13 5.92
CA LEU A 180 -0.13 6.90 7.36
C LEU A 180 -1.42 7.29 8.09
N TRP A 181 -2.13 8.30 7.59
CA TRP A 181 -3.48 8.60 8.06
C TRP A 181 -4.46 7.46 7.80
N THR A 182 -4.40 6.73 6.68
CA THR A 182 -5.25 5.54 6.46
C THR A 182 -4.88 4.38 7.39
N VAL A 183 -3.61 4.27 7.79
CA VAL A 183 -3.16 3.33 8.82
C VAL A 183 -3.76 3.70 10.17
N ASP A 184 -3.60 4.95 10.61
CA ASP A 184 -4.06 5.42 11.92
C ASP A 184 -5.59 5.41 12.04
N THR A 185 -6.30 5.69 10.93
CA THR A 185 -7.76 5.64 10.86
C THR A 185 -8.32 4.26 10.50
N LYS A 186 -7.45 3.24 10.35
CA LYS A 186 -7.82 1.83 10.10
C LYS A 186 -8.75 1.67 8.89
N ARG A 187 -8.31 2.13 7.71
CA ARG A 187 -9.10 2.08 6.46
C ARG A 187 -8.51 1.10 5.45
N GLY A 188 -9.38 0.54 4.58
CA GLY A 188 -9.00 -0.40 3.52
C GLY A 188 -8.17 -1.59 4.00
N VAL A 189 -6.93 -1.71 3.53
CA VAL A 189 -6.02 -2.80 3.93
C VAL A 189 -5.69 -2.76 5.43
N PHE A 190 -5.93 -1.63 6.09
CA PHE A 190 -5.74 -1.45 7.54
C PHE A 190 -7.02 -1.56 8.37
N ALA A 191 -8.15 -1.91 7.74
CA ALA A 191 -9.43 -2.05 8.44
C ALA A 191 -9.37 -3.20 9.45
N SER A 192 -9.80 -2.91 10.69
CA SER A 192 -10.02 -3.94 11.69
C SER A 192 -11.18 -4.84 11.28
N GLU A 193 -11.08 -6.12 11.59
CA GLU A 193 -11.93 -7.21 11.07
C GLU A 193 -13.42 -6.87 10.99
N VAL A 194 -13.97 -6.88 9.77
CA VAL A 194 -15.39 -7.16 9.57
C VAL A 194 -15.53 -8.67 9.59
N ARG A 195 -16.11 -9.23 10.65
CA ARG A 195 -16.21 -10.69 10.86
C ARG A 195 -17.21 -11.39 9.93
N CYS A 196 -17.21 -11.19 8.61
CA CYS A 196 -18.31 -11.68 7.76
C CYS A 196 -18.02 -11.89 6.25
N CYS A 197 -16.79 -12.10 5.80
CA CYS A 197 -16.51 -12.05 4.36
C CYS A 197 -16.42 -13.42 3.64
N GLY A 198 -16.05 -14.49 4.34
CA GLY A 198 -15.90 -15.83 3.75
C GLY A 198 -17.20 -16.63 3.53
N PRO A 199 -17.23 -17.61 2.61
CA PRO A 199 -18.38 -18.50 2.40
C PRO A 199 -18.80 -19.24 3.67
N VAL A 200 -17.87 -19.59 4.54
CA VAL A 200 -18.16 -20.24 5.83
C VAL A 200 -18.91 -19.28 6.77
N ALA A 201 -18.50 -18.02 6.85
CA ALA A 201 -19.19 -17.00 7.63
C ALA A 201 -20.60 -16.71 7.08
N LYS A 202 -20.75 -16.68 5.74
CA LYS A 202 -22.05 -16.49 5.06
C LYS A 202 -23.00 -17.68 5.22
N LEU A 203 -22.48 -18.91 5.12
CA LEU A 203 -23.29 -20.13 5.16
C LEU A 203 -23.57 -20.62 6.58
N ARG A 204 -22.69 -20.31 7.54
CA ARG A 204 -22.79 -20.75 8.93
C ARG A 204 -22.44 -19.62 9.91
N PRO A 205 -23.22 -18.52 9.93
CA PRO A 205 -22.96 -17.38 10.81
C PRO A 205 -22.98 -17.78 12.30
N HIS A 206 -23.76 -18.81 12.65
CA HIS A 206 -23.85 -19.38 14.01
C HIS A 206 -22.60 -20.14 14.49
N LEU A 207 -21.61 -20.41 13.62
CA LEU A 207 -20.32 -21.02 13.98
C LEU A 207 -19.20 -20.00 14.15
N VAL A 208 -19.44 -18.72 13.84
CA VAL A 208 -18.46 -17.64 14.04
C VAL A 208 -18.67 -17.05 15.44
N PRO A 209 -17.64 -16.98 16.31
CA PRO A 209 -17.80 -16.40 17.64
C PRO A 209 -18.15 -14.91 17.57
N GLY A 210 -19.29 -14.51 18.14
CA GLY A 210 -19.73 -13.11 18.25
C GLY A 210 -21.17 -12.90 17.75
N GLU A 211 -21.77 -11.74 18.08
CA GLU A 211 -23.03 -11.35 17.43
C GLU A 211 -22.75 -10.97 15.96
N PRO A 212 -23.65 -11.30 15.01
CA PRO A 212 -23.53 -10.86 13.64
C PRO A 212 -23.54 -9.33 13.58
N GLU A 213 -22.40 -8.71 13.25
CA GLU A 213 -22.34 -7.27 12.99
C GLU A 213 -23.06 -6.97 11.67
N ALA A 214 -23.73 -5.81 11.63
CA ALA A 214 -24.33 -5.33 10.40
C ALA A 214 -23.26 -5.25 9.29
N PRO A 215 -23.57 -5.63 8.04
CA PRO A 215 -22.63 -5.48 6.95
C PRO A 215 -22.19 -4.02 6.85
N PRO A 216 -20.90 -3.75 6.56
CA PRO A 216 -20.39 -2.39 6.48
C PRO A 216 -21.16 -1.61 5.40
N GLU A 217 -21.39 -0.32 5.67
CA GLU A 217 -22.13 0.58 4.77
C GLU A 217 -21.44 0.75 3.41
N LYS A 218 -20.12 0.55 3.37
CA LYS A 218 -19.30 0.55 2.14
C LYS A 218 -18.58 -0.79 1.99
N ASP A 219 -18.46 -1.27 0.76
CA ASP A 219 -17.73 -2.50 0.47
C ASP A 219 -16.24 -2.34 0.89
N PRO A 220 -15.74 -3.15 1.85
CA PRO A 220 -14.34 -3.09 2.28
C PRO A 220 -13.37 -3.36 1.13
N VAL A 221 -13.80 -4.06 0.08
CA VAL A 221 -12.97 -4.40 -1.07
C VAL A 221 -12.63 -3.17 -1.91
N GLU A 222 -13.54 -2.20 -2.05
CA GLU A 222 -13.26 -0.97 -2.79
C GLU A 222 -12.05 -0.22 -2.20
N GLN A 223 -12.00 -0.09 -0.87
CA GLN A 223 -10.90 0.57 -0.19
C GLN A 223 -9.60 -0.25 -0.26
N ILE A 224 -9.69 -1.58 -0.27
CA ILE A 224 -8.52 -2.45 -0.49
C ILE A 224 -7.97 -2.26 -1.91
N MET A 225 -8.85 -2.19 -2.91
CA MET A 225 -8.48 -1.98 -4.30
C MET A 225 -7.92 -0.58 -4.55
N ALA A 226 -8.42 0.44 -3.85
CA ALA A 226 -7.81 1.78 -3.84
C ALA A 226 -6.36 1.71 -3.33
N HIS A 227 -6.09 1.08 -2.19
CA HIS A 227 -4.71 0.90 -1.71
C HIS A 227 -3.83 0.13 -2.70
N ARG A 228 -4.38 -0.84 -3.44
CA ARG A 228 -3.63 -1.56 -4.50
C ARG A 228 -3.16 -0.64 -5.61
N LEU A 229 -4.02 0.26 -6.09
CA LEU A 229 -3.66 1.26 -7.12
C LEU A 229 -2.60 2.24 -6.59
N TRP A 230 -2.82 2.74 -5.37
CA TRP A 230 -1.88 3.65 -4.71
C TRP A 230 -0.50 3.02 -4.51
N LEU A 231 -0.46 1.77 -4.06
CA LEU A 231 0.78 1.02 -3.88
C LEU A 231 1.54 0.85 -5.19
N GLY A 232 0.83 0.67 -6.32
CA GLY A 232 1.47 0.63 -7.64
C GLY A 232 2.22 1.93 -7.97
N PHE A 233 1.64 3.09 -7.65
CA PHE A 233 2.35 4.38 -7.78
C PHE A 233 3.60 4.42 -6.89
N PHE A 234 3.52 4.00 -5.63
CA PHE A 234 4.68 3.95 -4.74
C PHE A 234 5.80 3.05 -5.26
N ILE A 235 5.46 1.89 -5.84
CA ILE A 235 6.44 0.98 -6.45
C ILE A 235 7.12 1.67 -7.65
N ASP A 236 6.33 2.24 -8.56
CA ASP A 236 6.88 2.92 -9.74
C ASP A 236 7.82 4.08 -9.32
N ARG A 237 7.43 4.85 -8.30
CA ARG A 237 8.29 5.92 -7.75
C ARG A 237 9.52 5.37 -7.06
N PHE A 238 9.41 4.30 -6.28
CA PHE A 238 10.53 3.66 -5.60
C PHE A 238 11.59 3.18 -6.59
N GLU A 239 11.18 2.52 -7.68
CA GLU A 239 12.12 2.01 -8.71
C GLU A 239 12.93 3.14 -9.36
N VAL A 240 12.37 4.35 -9.48
CA VAL A 240 13.08 5.53 -9.98
C VAL A 240 14.08 6.10 -8.95
N VAL A 241 13.72 6.13 -7.67
CA VAL A 241 14.50 6.84 -6.64
C VAL A 241 15.51 5.99 -5.89
N ARG A 242 15.42 4.66 -6.01
CA ARG A 242 16.17 3.70 -5.18
C ARG A 242 17.70 3.80 -5.24
N HIS A 243 18.24 4.46 -6.27
CA HIS A 243 19.67 4.55 -6.51
C HIS A 243 20.32 5.86 -6.01
N ASP A 244 19.61 6.99 -6.00
CA ASP A 244 20.28 8.28 -5.77
C ASP A 244 19.37 9.43 -5.26
N ASN A 245 18.30 9.13 -4.51
CA ASN A 245 17.48 10.19 -3.90
C ASN A 245 17.20 9.95 -2.42
N VAL A 246 18.13 10.37 -1.56
CA VAL A 246 18.05 10.19 -0.11
C VAL A 246 16.78 10.81 0.50
N PRO A 247 16.37 12.05 0.19
CA PRO A 247 15.13 12.61 0.75
C PRO A 247 13.90 11.75 0.49
N GLN A 248 13.71 11.28 -0.74
CA GLN A 248 12.57 10.41 -1.08
C GLN A 248 12.71 9.02 -0.44
N LEU A 249 13.91 8.47 -0.34
CA LEU A 249 14.16 7.21 0.38
C LEU A 249 13.81 7.30 1.87
N LEU A 250 14.06 8.45 2.52
CA LEU A 250 13.64 8.68 3.91
C LEU A 250 12.11 8.74 4.06
N LEU A 251 11.39 9.23 3.05
CA LEU A 251 9.93 9.19 3.01
C LEU A 251 9.40 7.76 2.86
N PHE A 252 10.02 6.94 2.01
CA PHE A 252 9.71 5.50 1.93
C PHE A 252 10.00 4.77 3.23
N TRP A 253 11.12 5.08 3.88
CA TRP A 253 11.43 4.57 5.22
C TRP A 253 10.32 4.90 6.22
N ARG A 254 9.86 6.17 6.27
CA ARG A 254 8.75 6.62 7.13
C ARG A 254 7.46 5.86 6.83
N LEU A 255 7.12 5.70 5.55
CA LEU A 255 5.94 4.95 5.10
C LEU A 255 5.98 3.50 5.60
N LEU A 256 7.09 2.79 5.38
CA LEU A 256 7.23 1.38 5.75
C LEU A 256 7.28 1.20 7.27
N GLN A 257 7.95 2.11 7.99
CA GLN A 257 8.00 2.07 9.45
C GLN A 257 6.62 2.29 10.08
N GLY A 258 5.83 3.25 9.56
CA GLY A 258 4.48 3.50 10.04
C GLY A 258 3.50 2.37 9.69
N THR A 259 3.63 1.81 8.48
CA THR A 259 2.84 0.65 8.01
C THR A 259 3.06 -0.60 8.87
N THR A 260 4.30 -0.84 9.31
CA THR A 260 4.68 -2.05 10.07
C THR A 260 4.68 -1.84 11.59
N LYS A 261 4.06 -0.75 12.06
CA LYS A 261 3.94 -0.40 13.48
C LYS A 261 3.05 -1.41 14.21
N LEU A 262 3.46 -1.80 15.40
CA LEU A 262 2.71 -2.69 16.29
C LEU A 262 1.65 -1.91 17.11
N PRO A 263 0.49 -2.50 17.44
CA PRO A 263 -0.02 -3.79 16.94
C PRO A 263 -0.39 -3.69 15.46
N TRP A 264 -0.15 -4.75 14.68
CA TRP A 264 -0.50 -4.74 13.26
C TRP A 264 -2.01 -4.81 13.10
N ASN A 265 -2.55 -3.86 12.33
CA ASN A 265 -3.97 -3.79 12.02
C ASN A 265 -4.15 -4.03 10.52
N PHE A 266 -3.76 -5.19 10.01
CA PHE A 266 -4.06 -5.55 8.62
C PHE A 266 -5.41 -6.27 8.56
N SER A 267 -6.18 -5.98 7.52
CA SER A 267 -7.42 -6.70 7.21
C SER A 267 -7.11 -8.15 6.87
N SER A 268 -7.88 -9.07 7.46
CA SER A 268 -7.83 -10.51 7.13
C SER A 268 -8.67 -10.88 5.90
N HIS A 269 -9.26 -9.88 5.22
CA HIS A 269 -10.07 -10.10 4.03
C HIS A 269 -9.25 -10.73 2.89
N PRO A 270 -9.73 -11.81 2.22
CA PRO A 270 -8.91 -12.50 1.20
C PRO A 270 -8.54 -11.61 0.00
N ALA A 271 -9.37 -10.61 -0.34
CA ALA A 271 -9.03 -9.62 -1.37
C ALA A 271 -7.83 -8.72 -1.04
N ALA A 272 -7.38 -8.67 0.23
CA ALA A 272 -6.21 -7.90 0.63
C ALA A 272 -4.90 -8.66 0.40
N THR A 273 -4.93 -9.97 0.12
CA THR A 273 -3.75 -10.84 0.06
C THR A 273 -2.65 -10.28 -0.84
N GLY A 274 -2.98 -9.98 -2.09
CA GLY A 274 -2.04 -9.50 -3.09
C GLY A 274 -1.54 -8.10 -2.78
N THR A 275 -2.42 -7.20 -2.31
CA THR A 275 -2.02 -5.86 -1.89
C THR A 275 -1.07 -5.92 -0.69
N PHE A 276 -1.36 -6.77 0.29
CA PHE A 276 -0.54 -7.00 1.48
C PHE A 276 0.84 -7.54 1.12
N PHE A 277 0.92 -8.65 0.38
CA PHE A 277 2.22 -9.23 0.01
C PHE A 277 3.03 -8.35 -0.95
N THR A 278 2.36 -7.57 -1.80
CA THR A 278 3.03 -6.56 -2.63
C THR A 278 3.65 -5.45 -1.77
N LEU A 279 2.97 -5.03 -0.69
CA LEU A 279 3.47 -4.03 0.26
C LEU A 279 4.65 -4.58 1.07
N MET A 280 4.55 -5.83 1.53
CA MET A 280 5.66 -6.51 2.22
C MET A 280 6.87 -6.67 1.28
N LEU A 281 6.65 -7.00 0.00
CA LEU A 281 7.70 -7.09 -1.01
C LEU A 281 8.40 -5.74 -1.25
N LEU A 282 7.64 -4.64 -1.35
CA LEU A 282 8.21 -3.30 -1.44
C LEU A 282 9.12 -3.01 -0.23
N GLY A 283 8.67 -3.39 0.97
CA GLY A 283 9.46 -3.25 2.19
C GLY A 283 10.77 -4.04 2.15
N LEU A 284 10.73 -5.30 1.72
CA LEU A 284 11.94 -6.12 1.59
C LEU A 284 12.90 -5.55 0.55
N LYS A 285 12.41 -5.18 -0.64
CA LYS A 285 13.22 -4.51 -1.67
C LYS A 285 13.90 -3.25 -1.15
N PHE A 286 13.18 -2.44 -0.35
CA PHE A 286 13.74 -1.26 0.30
C PHE A 286 14.86 -1.65 1.28
N CYS A 287 14.64 -2.67 2.11
CA CYS A 287 15.65 -3.19 3.02
C CYS A 287 16.88 -3.77 2.30
N SER A 288 16.76 -4.26 1.06
CA SER A 288 17.89 -4.74 0.26
C SER A 288 18.77 -3.61 -0.30
N CYS A 289 18.34 -2.34 -0.28
CA CYS A 289 19.14 -1.17 -0.71
C CYS A 289 20.32 -0.80 0.22
N ARG A 290 20.74 -1.73 1.10
CA ARG A 290 21.77 -1.59 2.16
C ARG A 290 23.11 -1.01 1.74
N SER A 291 23.46 -1.09 0.45
CA SER A 291 24.78 -0.71 -0.05
C SER A 291 24.95 0.77 -0.39
N HIS A 292 23.87 1.57 -0.45
CA HIS A 292 23.93 2.93 -1.01
C HIS A 292 23.97 4.03 0.07
N GLY A 293 25.14 4.66 0.25
CA GLY A 293 25.30 5.95 0.92
C GLY A 293 24.77 6.04 2.36
N ILE A 294 23.99 7.10 2.68
CA ILE A 294 23.45 7.42 4.02
C ILE A 294 22.67 6.26 4.67
N LEU A 295 22.09 5.35 3.87
CA LEU A 295 21.39 4.17 4.38
C LEU A 295 22.30 3.17 5.10
N GLN A 296 23.62 3.22 4.87
CA GLN A 296 24.58 2.43 5.64
C GLN A 296 24.57 2.80 7.13
N ASN A 297 24.39 4.08 7.46
CA ASN A 297 24.29 4.56 8.85
C ASN A 297 22.99 4.08 9.52
N LEU A 298 21.98 3.71 8.73
CA LEU A 298 20.69 3.21 9.18
C LEU A 298 20.60 1.68 9.16
N ARG A 299 21.71 0.96 9.00
CA ARG A 299 21.74 -0.51 8.85
C ARG A 299 20.96 -1.25 9.94
N ALA A 300 21.15 -0.87 11.21
CA ALA A 300 20.42 -1.49 12.32
C ALA A 300 18.91 -1.22 12.22
N GLY A 301 18.52 -0.01 11.83
CA GLY A 301 17.12 0.32 11.52
C GLY A 301 16.57 -0.55 10.40
N LEU A 302 17.28 -0.65 9.27
CA LEU A 302 16.86 -1.47 8.13
C LEU A 302 16.68 -2.95 8.50
N GLN A 303 17.53 -3.48 9.38
CA GLN A 303 17.36 -4.84 9.92
C GLN A 303 16.10 -4.96 10.76
N LEU A 304 15.86 -4.00 11.67
CA LEU A 304 14.64 -3.98 12.49
C LEU A 304 13.37 -3.84 11.65
N LEU A 305 13.40 -3.04 10.58
CA LEU A 305 12.28 -2.92 9.64
C LEU A 305 12.04 -4.24 8.92
N GLU A 306 13.09 -4.90 8.45
CA GLU A 306 12.98 -6.20 7.79
C GLU A 306 12.37 -7.26 8.74
N ASP A 307 12.80 -7.29 10.01
CA ASP A 307 12.22 -8.16 11.01
C ASP A 307 10.74 -7.87 11.25
N ARG A 308 10.34 -6.59 11.29
CA ARG A 308 8.92 -6.22 11.39
C ARG A 308 8.13 -6.66 10.18
N ILE A 309 8.69 -6.59 8.97
CA ILE A 309 8.06 -7.07 7.75
C ILE A 309 7.85 -8.59 7.82
N TYR A 310 8.87 -9.36 8.25
CA TYR A 310 8.73 -10.80 8.45
C TYR A 310 7.68 -11.13 9.48
N ARG A 311 7.66 -10.42 10.62
CA ARG A 311 6.69 -10.67 11.69
C ARG A 311 5.26 -10.30 11.27
N ALA A 312 5.08 -9.18 10.55
CA ALA A 312 3.79 -8.80 9.97
C ALA A 312 3.32 -9.83 8.93
N SER A 313 4.22 -10.30 8.06
CA SER A 313 3.92 -11.33 7.04
C SER A 313 3.49 -12.65 7.67
N LEU A 314 4.11 -13.05 8.79
CA LEU A 314 3.66 -14.20 9.57
C LEU A 314 2.31 -13.97 10.25
N GLY A 315 2.03 -12.74 10.66
CA GLY A 315 0.73 -12.33 11.20
C GLY A 315 -0.44 -12.56 10.24
N TRP A 316 -0.21 -12.48 8.92
CA TRP A 316 -1.21 -12.84 7.91
C TRP A 316 -1.71 -14.28 8.09
N PHE A 317 -0.80 -15.22 8.37
CA PHE A 317 -1.09 -16.64 8.53
C PHE A 317 -1.65 -17.02 9.91
N ALA A 318 -1.74 -16.07 10.85
CA ALA A 318 -2.40 -16.25 12.13
C ALA A 318 -3.94 -16.22 12.03
N HIS A 319 -4.48 -16.04 10.81
CA HIS A 319 -5.90 -16.15 10.49
C HIS A 319 -6.16 -17.39 9.63
N GLN A 320 -7.38 -17.92 9.73
CA GLN A 320 -7.80 -19.05 8.89
C GLN A 320 -7.87 -18.65 7.42
N PRO A 321 -7.52 -19.55 6.48
CA PRO A 321 -7.61 -19.26 5.07
C PRO A 321 -9.07 -19.13 4.63
N GLU A 322 -9.46 -17.93 4.20
CA GLU A 322 -10.78 -17.65 3.63
C GLU A 322 -10.71 -17.51 2.09
N TRP A 323 -11.87 -17.60 1.44
CA TRP A 323 -12.02 -17.44 0.00
C TRP A 323 -12.80 -16.18 -0.30
N TYR A 324 -12.39 -15.48 -1.35
CA TYR A 324 -13.16 -14.36 -1.89
C TYR A 324 -13.55 -14.72 -3.32
N ASP A 325 -14.86 -14.69 -3.57
CA ASP A 325 -15.43 -15.05 -4.86
C ASP A 325 -15.38 -13.84 -5.79
N MET A 326 -14.34 -13.79 -6.61
CA MET A 326 -14.19 -12.84 -7.71
C MET A 326 -13.66 -13.57 -8.94
N ASN A 327 -13.81 -12.91 -10.09
CA ASN A 327 -13.35 -13.35 -11.40
C ASN A 327 -11.97 -14.07 -11.34
N LYS A 328 -11.79 -15.12 -12.15
CA LYS A 328 -10.56 -15.95 -12.23
C LYS A 328 -9.28 -15.12 -12.33
N ASN A 329 -9.34 -14.00 -13.06
CA ASN A 329 -8.21 -13.08 -13.24
C ASN A 329 -7.73 -12.45 -11.93
N PHE A 330 -8.65 -12.18 -11.00
CA PHE A 330 -8.33 -11.60 -9.71
C PHE A 330 -7.51 -12.58 -8.87
N ALA A 331 -8.02 -13.80 -8.66
CA ALA A 331 -7.32 -14.85 -7.91
C ALA A 331 -5.92 -15.15 -8.46
N LEU A 332 -5.77 -15.19 -9.79
CA LEU A 332 -4.48 -15.34 -10.45
C LEU A 332 -3.52 -14.18 -10.10
N SER A 333 -4.01 -12.94 -10.13
CA SER A 333 -3.21 -11.76 -9.79
C SER A 333 -2.78 -11.74 -8.31
N GLU A 334 -3.62 -12.28 -7.42
CA GLU A 334 -3.28 -12.45 -6.00
C GLU A 334 -2.19 -13.52 -5.85
N ALA A 335 -2.34 -14.69 -6.50
CA ALA A 335 -1.35 -15.75 -6.51
C ALA A 335 0.02 -15.26 -7.03
N GLN A 336 0.03 -14.48 -8.11
CA GLN A 336 1.24 -13.87 -8.67
C GLN A 336 1.92 -12.94 -7.66
N SER A 337 1.16 -12.13 -6.92
CA SER A 337 1.69 -11.22 -5.92
C SER A 337 2.41 -11.98 -4.79
N VAL A 338 1.83 -13.09 -4.32
CA VAL A 338 2.47 -13.98 -3.33
C VAL A 338 3.69 -14.69 -3.93
N SER A 339 3.60 -15.16 -5.17
CA SER A 339 4.71 -15.82 -5.87
C SER A 339 5.93 -14.90 -6.05
N MET A 340 5.70 -13.63 -6.39
CA MET A 340 6.78 -12.62 -6.47
C MET A 340 7.46 -12.39 -5.12
N PHE A 341 6.69 -12.41 -4.03
CA PHE A 341 7.23 -12.33 -2.67
C PHE A 341 8.08 -13.56 -2.33
N VAL A 342 7.58 -14.77 -2.64
CA VAL A 342 8.32 -16.04 -2.47
C VAL A 342 9.64 -16.04 -3.24
N HIS A 343 9.62 -15.63 -4.50
CA HIS A 343 10.81 -15.59 -5.35
C HIS A 343 11.87 -14.63 -4.78
N HIS A 344 11.45 -13.48 -4.24
CA HIS A 344 12.36 -12.56 -3.58
C HIS A 344 13.01 -13.18 -2.32
N LEU A 345 12.22 -13.87 -1.48
CA LEU A 345 12.73 -14.56 -0.29
C LEU A 345 13.78 -15.63 -0.63
N LEU A 346 13.55 -16.39 -1.70
CA LEU A 346 14.47 -17.42 -2.20
C LEU A 346 15.79 -16.82 -2.69
N ASN A 347 15.72 -15.74 -3.49
CA ASN A 347 16.92 -15.11 -4.04
C ASN A 347 17.81 -14.51 -2.96
N GLU A 348 17.23 -13.88 -1.93
CA GLU A 348 18.03 -13.40 -0.80
C GLU A 348 18.72 -14.52 -0.02
N GLN A 349 18.18 -15.74 -0.01
CA GLN A 349 18.81 -16.88 0.66
C GLN A 349 20.12 -17.28 -0.05
N LEU A 350 20.17 -17.13 -1.38
CA LEU A 350 21.36 -17.38 -2.18
C LEU A 350 22.47 -16.33 -1.92
N ASP A 351 22.09 -15.05 -1.88
CA ASP A 351 23.01 -13.93 -1.60
C ASP A 351 23.56 -13.98 -0.16
N THR A 352 22.71 -14.38 0.79
CA THR A 352 23.10 -14.56 2.19
C THR A 352 24.12 -15.70 2.35
N CYS A 353 23.91 -16.84 1.68
CA CYS A 353 24.88 -17.95 1.66
C CYS A 353 26.25 -17.57 1.08
N GLN A 354 26.28 -16.72 0.04
CA GLN A 354 27.53 -16.22 -0.55
C GLN A 354 28.26 -15.25 0.39
N LEU A 355 27.56 -14.29 0.98
CA LEU A 355 28.13 -13.34 1.95
C LEU A 355 28.61 -14.02 3.24
N TYR A 356 27.95 -15.10 3.69
CA TYR A 356 28.41 -15.91 4.82
C TYR A 356 29.70 -16.69 4.51
N SER A 357 29.95 -17.05 3.25
CA SER A 357 31.19 -17.72 2.85
C SER A 357 32.39 -16.76 2.87
N GLU A 358 32.19 -15.49 2.52
CA GLU A 358 33.22 -14.44 2.62
C GLU A 358 33.40 -13.92 4.06
N ARG A 359 32.33 -13.84 4.87
CA ARG A 359 32.40 -13.39 6.28
C ARG A 359 33.11 -14.34 7.23
N ARG A 360 33.18 -15.63 6.90
CA ARG A 360 33.90 -16.62 7.73
C ARG A 360 35.40 -16.30 7.84
N GLY A 361 35.94 -15.42 6.98
CA GLY A 361 37.31 -14.91 7.08
C GLY A 361 37.53 -13.77 8.08
N LEU A 362 36.48 -13.10 8.58
CA LEU A 362 36.63 -11.87 9.38
C LEU A 362 35.87 -11.84 10.72
N GLU A 363 34.88 -12.70 10.95
CA GLU A 363 34.04 -12.69 12.15
C GLU A 363 34.40 -13.78 13.19
N ASN A 364 35.70 -14.00 13.45
CA ASN A 364 36.16 -14.78 14.63
C ASN A 364 36.44 -13.89 15.86
N SER A 365 36.02 -12.63 15.83
CA SER A 365 36.17 -11.69 16.94
C SER A 365 34.83 -11.02 17.21
N LEU A 366 33.94 -11.72 17.92
CA LEU A 366 32.91 -11.17 18.83
C LEU A 366 32.13 -12.36 19.42
N ASN A 367 32.82 -13.16 20.23
CA ASN A 367 32.14 -13.81 21.34
C ASN A 367 31.72 -12.68 22.28
N ASP A 368 30.45 -12.29 22.26
CA ASP A 368 29.89 -11.59 23.41
C ASP A 368 28.57 -12.21 23.84
N VAL A 369 28.57 -12.54 25.11
CA VAL A 369 27.59 -13.30 25.86
C VAL A 369 26.53 -12.33 26.34
N LYS A 370 25.25 -12.57 25.98
CA LYS A 370 24.05 -12.43 26.82
C LYS A 370 22.80 -12.57 25.97
N ASP A 371 21.78 -13.24 26.51
CA ASP A 371 20.41 -13.25 26.01
C ASP A 371 19.95 -11.83 25.64
N GLN A 372 19.90 -11.52 24.35
CA GLN A 372 19.49 -10.22 23.84
C GLN A 372 17.99 -10.27 23.55
N PHE A 373 17.21 -9.54 24.36
CA PHE A 373 15.80 -9.30 24.09
C PHE A 373 15.67 -8.47 22.80
N HIS A 374 15.25 -9.11 21.71
CA HIS A 374 15.08 -8.47 20.42
C HIS A 374 13.76 -7.67 20.41
N PRO A 375 13.74 -6.39 19.98
CA PRO A 375 12.53 -5.56 20.04
C PRO A 375 11.37 -6.09 19.19
N VAL A 376 11.67 -6.89 18.16
CA VAL A 376 10.66 -7.53 17.32
C VAL A 376 10.38 -8.97 17.72
N TRP A 377 11.37 -9.74 18.16
CA TRP A 377 11.24 -11.20 18.35
C TRP A 377 11.18 -11.64 19.80
N GLY A 378 11.47 -10.74 20.74
CA GLY A 378 11.59 -11.05 22.17
C GLY A 378 12.86 -11.83 22.48
N GLN A 379 12.78 -12.75 23.43
CA GLN A 379 13.90 -13.58 23.83
C GLN A 379 14.27 -14.59 22.74
N MET A 380 15.52 -14.57 22.28
CA MET A 380 16.06 -15.52 21.30
C MET A 380 17.45 -16.00 21.73
N GLU A 381 17.69 -17.32 21.60
CA GLU A 381 18.99 -17.94 21.89
C GLU A 381 20.09 -17.46 20.92
N SER A 382 19.75 -17.36 19.63
CA SER A 382 20.62 -16.82 18.58
C SER A 382 19.79 -16.12 17.53
N TYR A 383 20.03 -14.82 17.34
CA TYR A 383 19.30 -14.00 16.37
C TYR A 383 19.44 -14.56 14.94
N ALA A 384 20.64 -14.96 14.51
CA ALA A 384 20.87 -15.46 13.16
C ALA A 384 20.10 -16.77 12.88
N VAL A 385 20.16 -17.72 13.83
CA VAL A 385 19.48 -19.02 13.69
C VAL A 385 17.96 -18.84 13.80
N GLY A 386 17.50 -18.01 14.73
CA GLY A 386 16.07 -17.72 14.91
C GLY A 386 15.47 -17.06 13.67
N ARG A 387 16.15 -16.06 13.12
CA ARG A 387 15.72 -15.35 11.90
C ARG A 387 15.65 -16.27 10.68
N GLU A 388 16.62 -17.18 10.50
CA GLU A 388 16.57 -18.16 9.40
C GLU A 388 15.40 -19.13 9.56
N LYS A 389 15.12 -19.64 10.77
CA LYS A 389 13.94 -20.49 11.03
C LYS A 389 12.63 -19.78 10.71
N VAL A 390 12.52 -18.51 11.11
CA VAL A 390 11.36 -17.63 10.82
C VAL A 390 11.21 -17.44 9.31
N LYS A 391 12.30 -17.15 8.59
CA LYS A 391 12.29 -16.99 7.13
C LYS A 391 11.87 -18.28 6.42
N GLN A 392 12.36 -19.44 6.87
CA GLN A 392 11.96 -20.74 6.33
C GLN A 392 10.47 -21.04 6.56
N LEU A 393 9.96 -20.74 7.75
CA LEU A 393 8.53 -20.86 8.05
C LEU A 393 7.68 -19.96 7.15
N LEU A 394 8.09 -18.70 6.98
CA LEU A 394 7.39 -17.74 6.12
C LEU A 394 7.41 -18.19 4.66
N LEU A 395 8.56 -18.61 4.16
CA LEU A 395 8.72 -19.12 2.80
C LEU A 395 7.76 -20.29 2.53
N PHE A 396 7.72 -21.25 3.45
CA PHE A 396 6.83 -22.41 3.35
C PHE A 396 5.35 -22.01 3.30
N LEU A 397 4.92 -21.15 4.23
CA LEU A 397 3.54 -20.68 4.29
C LEU A 397 3.13 -19.90 3.03
N CYS A 398 4.00 -19.01 2.54
CA CYS A 398 3.74 -18.23 1.33
C CYS A 398 3.70 -19.11 0.07
N GLN A 399 4.57 -20.13 -0.05
CA GLN A 399 4.50 -21.08 -1.16
C GLN A 399 3.18 -21.84 -1.17
N HIS A 400 2.74 -22.32 -0.01
CA HIS A 400 1.46 -23.01 0.10
C HIS A 400 0.29 -22.08 -0.24
N GLU A 401 0.34 -20.81 0.19
CA GLU A 401 -0.69 -19.83 -0.13
C GLU A 401 -0.73 -19.48 -1.63
N ALA A 402 0.43 -19.33 -2.27
CA ALA A 402 0.51 -19.10 -3.72
C ALA A 402 -0.12 -20.26 -4.50
N VAL A 403 0.23 -21.51 -4.16
CA VAL A 403 -0.35 -22.72 -4.77
C VAL A 403 -1.85 -22.80 -4.51
N ARG A 404 -2.29 -22.49 -3.29
CA ARG A 404 -3.71 -22.49 -2.91
C ARG A 404 -4.52 -21.53 -3.79
N LEU A 405 -4.03 -20.30 -3.98
CA LEU A 405 -4.69 -19.28 -4.80
C LEU A 405 -4.62 -19.62 -6.30
N ASP A 406 -3.52 -20.21 -6.75
CA ASP A 406 -3.33 -20.66 -8.14
C ASP A 406 -4.32 -21.78 -8.50
N VAL A 407 -4.45 -22.80 -7.64
CA VAL A 407 -5.45 -23.86 -7.78
C VAL A 407 -6.87 -23.30 -7.76
N TRP A 408 -7.14 -22.28 -6.96
CA TRP A 408 -8.45 -21.62 -6.95
C TRP A 408 -8.75 -20.86 -8.24
N ALA A 409 -7.75 -20.19 -8.82
CA ALA A 409 -7.87 -19.53 -10.11
C ALA A 409 -8.08 -20.54 -11.26
N GLN A 410 -7.42 -21.70 -11.18
CA GLN A 410 -7.41 -22.73 -12.23
C GLN A 410 -7.58 -24.16 -11.68
N PRO A 411 -8.79 -24.54 -11.22
CA PRO A 411 -9.01 -25.82 -10.56
C PRO A 411 -8.87 -27.04 -11.48
N VAL A 412 -8.87 -26.82 -12.81
CA VAL A 412 -8.83 -27.88 -13.83
C VAL A 412 -7.43 -28.00 -14.48
N ALA A 413 -6.49 -27.12 -14.13
CA ALA A 413 -5.13 -27.17 -14.66
C ALA A 413 -4.39 -28.41 -14.12
N LYS A 414 -3.71 -29.14 -15.01
CA LYS A 414 -2.99 -30.38 -14.68
C LYS A 414 -1.56 -30.15 -14.18
N GLU A 415 -1.04 -28.94 -14.32
CA GLU A 415 0.31 -28.57 -13.89
C GLU A 415 0.26 -28.17 -12.43
N SER A 416 0.57 -29.12 -11.54
CA SER A 416 0.72 -28.82 -10.12
C SER A 416 2.04 -28.07 -9.90
N THR A 417 1.97 -26.79 -9.58
CA THR A 417 3.10 -26.05 -9.03
C THR A 417 3.64 -26.83 -7.83
N GLN A 418 4.90 -27.31 -7.94
CA GLN A 418 5.48 -28.23 -6.96
C GLN A 418 5.66 -27.53 -5.61
N CYS A 419 4.93 -27.98 -4.59
CA CYS A 419 5.16 -27.58 -3.21
C CYS A 419 6.41 -28.29 -2.68
N LEU A 420 7.21 -27.60 -1.86
CA LEU A 420 8.37 -28.21 -1.18
C LEU A 420 7.91 -29.43 -0.36
N LYS A 421 8.47 -30.61 -0.65
CA LYS A 421 8.23 -31.82 0.13
C LYS A 421 8.99 -31.72 1.46
N ILE A 422 8.26 -31.67 2.57
CA ILE A 422 8.80 -31.53 3.93
C ILE A 422 8.83 -32.89 4.63
N SER A 423 9.96 -33.24 5.26
CA SER A 423 10.11 -34.42 6.12
C SER A 423 9.36 -34.27 7.46
N SER A 424 9.04 -35.38 8.13
CA SER A 424 8.30 -35.38 9.41
C SER A 424 8.93 -34.50 10.49
N ASP A 425 10.25 -34.53 10.65
CA ASP A 425 10.96 -33.83 11.73
C ASP A 425 10.95 -32.30 11.54
N ASN A 426 10.85 -31.85 10.30
CA ASN A 426 10.73 -30.43 9.97
C ASN A 426 9.36 -29.86 10.38
N TRP A 427 8.31 -30.68 10.47
CA TRP A 427 6.99 -30.19 10.91
C TRP A 427 6.95 -29.80 12.38
N VAL A 428 7.63 -30.55 13.24
CA VAL A 428 7.73 -30.27 14.68
C VAL A 428 8.49 -28.96 14.92
N SER A 429 9.61 -28.78 14.22
CA SER A 429 10.42 -27.55 14.36
C SER A 429 9.69 -26.31 13.83
N LEU A 430 8.93 -26.44 12.74
CA LEU A 430 8.06 -25.38 12.21
C LEU A 430 6.94 -25.03 13.21
N ALA A 431 6.30 -26.01 13.83
CA ALA A 431 5.23 -25.79 14.80
C ALA A 431 5.72 -25.03 16.05
N ARG A 432 6.90 -25.39 16.57
CA ARG A 432 7.56 -24.69 17.69
C ARG A 432 7.96 -23.26 17.33
N THR A 433 8.50 -23.07 16.13
CA THR A 433 8.87 -21.73 15.63
C THR A 433 7.64 -20.85 15.44
N ALA A 434 6.55 -21.41 14.90
CA ALA A 434 5.28 -20.71 14.78
C ALA A 434 4.74 -20.28 16.16
N PHE A 435 4.79 -21.20 17.14
CA PHE A 435 4.29 -20.96 18.49
C PHE A 435 5.09 -19.88 19.23
N SER A 436 6.42 -19.84 19.06
CA SER A 436 7.25 -18.81 19.68
C SER A 436 7.02 -17.41 19.11
N VAL A 437 6.62 -17.31 17.82
CA VAL A 437 6.29 -16.03 17.18
C VAL A 437 4.90 -15.53 17.59
N ASP A 438 3.88 -16.37 17.37
CA ASP A 438 2.49 -16.15 17.76
C ASP A 438 1.78 -17.51 17.90
N PRO A 439 1.29 -17.89 19.08
CA PRO A 439 0.58 -19.15 19.26
C PRO A 439 -0.62 -19.35 18.32
N ARG A 440 -1.29 -18.26 17.88
CA ARG A 440 -2.38 -18.33 16.89
C ARG A 440 -1.91 -18.84 15.53
N LEU A 441 -0.68 -18.50 15.15
CA LEU A 441 -0.05 -19.00 13.93
C LEU A 441 0.12 -20.52 13.98
N SER A 442 0.56 -21.05 15.12
CA SER A 442 0.73 -22.50 15.32
C SER A 442 -0.60 -23.26 15.23
N LEU A 443 -1.66 -22.70 15.81
CA LEU A 443 -3.03 -23.23 15.68
C LEU A 443 -3.53 -23.20 14.23
N CYS A 444 -3.36 -22.07 13.54
CA CYS A 444 -3.77 -21.94 12.13
C CYS A 444 -2.95 -22.83 11.21
N LEU A 445 -1.68 -23.09 11.52
CA LEU A 445 -0.83 -24.04 10.81
C LEU A 445 -1.42 -25.46 10.88
N ALA A 446 -1.86 -25.92 12.06
CA ALA A 446 -2.53 -27.21 12.21
C ALA A 446 -3.87 -27.28 11.45
N ALA A 447 -4.62 -26.18 11.40
CA ALA A 447 -5.87 -26.09 10.64
C ALA A 447 -5.65 -26.13 9.10
N ARG A 448 -4.55 -25.55 8.61
CA ARG A 448 -4.17 -25.56 7.18
C ARG A 448 -3.74 -26.95 6.69
N PHE A 449 -3.18 -27.77 7.58
CA PHE A 449 -2.68 -29.12 7.25
C PHE A 449 -3.36 -30.21 8.11
N PRO A 450 -4.67 -30.45 7.94
CA PRO A 450 -5.44 -31.34 8.81
C PRO A 450 -5.02 -32.82 8.71
N ALA A 451 -4.37 -33.23 7.62
CA ALA A 451 -3.91 -34.60 7.41
C ALA A 451 -2.63 -34.96 8.18
N ASN A 452 -1.91 -33.98 8.74
CA ASN A 452 -0.64 -34.21 9.42
C ASN A 452 -0.84 -34.43 10.94
N ASN A 453 -0.83 -35.70 11.36
CA ASN A 453 -1.04 -36.08 12.76
C ASN A 453 0.12 -35.64 13.68
N HIS A 454 1.36 -35.61 13.18
CA HIS A 454 2.53 -35.18 13.97
C HIS A 454 2.43 -33.70 14.35
N LEU A 455 2.03 -32.87 13.40
CA LEU A 455 1.79 -31.44 13.61
C LEU A 455 0.70 -31.21 14.66
N LYS A 456 -0.43 -31.93 14.55
CA LYS A 456 -1.53 -31.85 15.53
C LYS A 456 -1.10 -32.26 16.93
N ALA A 457 -0.35 -33.34 17.07
CA ALA A 457 0.14 -33.82 18.36
C ALA A 457 1.05 -32.79 19.04
N GLU A 458 2.01 -32.22 18.31
CA GLU A 458 2.92 -31.20 18.83
C GLU A 458 2.18 -29.93 19.25
N VAL A 459 1.28 -29.41 18.40
CA VAL A 459 0.49 -28.20 18.73
C VAL A 459 -0.39 -28.45 19.96
N THR A 460 -0.97 -29.64 20.09
CA THR A 460 -1.76 -30.02 21.28
C THR A 460 -0.90 -30.01 22.53
N GLN A 461 0.32 -30.55 22.46
CA GLN A 461 1.27 -30.54 23.57
C GLN A 461 1.68 -29.11 23.96
N LEU A 462 2.01 -28.27 22.97
CA LEU A 462 2.40 -26.86 23.21
C LEU A 462 1.27 -26.06 23.86
N VAL A 463 0.03 -26.25 23.39
CA VAL A 463 -1.15 -25.62 23.99
C VAL A 463 -1.34 -26.11 25.43
N GLN A 464 -1.26 -27.42 25.68
CA GLN A 464 -1.41 -28.00 27.03
C GLN A 464 -0.43 -27.43 28.05
N VAL A 465 0.82 -27.18 27.64
CA VAL A 465 1.85 -26.57 28.49
C VAL A 465 1.54 -25.09 28.81
N CYS A 466 0.76 -24.40 27.96
CA CYS A 466 0.46 -22.97 28.06
C CYS A 466 -0.99 -22.61 28.44
N ILE A 467 -1.83 -23.58 28.88
CA ILE A 467 -3.25 -23.37 29.26
C ILE A 467 -3.46 -22.31 30.36
N SER A 468 -2.42 -21.89 31.08
CA SER A 468 -2.45 -20.83 32.09
C SER A 468 -2.53 -19.40 31.54
N ILE A 469 -2.56 -19.17 30.22
CA ILE A 469 -2.61 -17.83 29.61
C ILE A 469 -4.05 -17.47 29.13
N PRO A 470 -4.71 -16.41 29.65
CA PRO A 470 -6.14 -16.11 29.42
C PRO A 470 -6.57 -15.80 27.98
N VAL A 471 -5.63 -15.61 27.03
CA VAL A 471 -5.92 -15.17 25.64
C VAL A 471 -6.42 -16.33 24.75
N PHE A 472 -6.42 -17.57 25.24
CA PHE A 472 -6.58 -18.79 24.42
C PHE A 472 -7.95 -19.48 24.46
N ILE A 473 -8.93 -18.93 25.19
CA ILE A 473 -10.21 -19.61 25.43
C ILE A 473 -11.06 -19.81 24.15
N PRO A 474 -11.18 -18.86 23.19
CA PRO A 474 -12.08 -19.05 22.04
C PRO A 474 -11.61 -20.12 21.02
N PHE A 475 -10.30 -20.39 20.92
CA PHE A 475 -9.73 -21.26 19.88
C PHE A 475 -9.44 -22.69 20.36
N SER A 476 -9.31 -22.91 21.68
CA SER A 476 -9.14 -24.26 22.26
C SER A 476 -10.32 -25.21 21.98
N LEU A 477 -11.48 -24.67 21.61
CA LEU A 477 -12.69 -25.44 21.26
C LEU A 477 -12.64 -26.11 19.88
N PHE A 478 -11.73 -25.70 18.98
CA PHE A 478 -11.58 -26.30 17.64
C PHE A 478 -10.71 -27.58 17.61
N ILE A 479 -10.11 -27.96 18.74
CA ILE A 479 -9.22 -29.14 18.84
C ILE A 479 -9.97 -30.37 19.41
N LYS A 480 -11.27 -30.28 19.72
CA LYS A 480 -12.04 -31.48 20.06
C LYS A 480 -12.55 -32.18 18.79
N PRO A 481 -12.47 -33.53 18.74
CA PRO A 481 -12.67 -34.33 17.53
C PRO A 481 -14.06 -34.21 16.92
#